data_AF-K3WL59-F1
#
_entry.id   AF-K3WL59-F1
#
_cell.length_a   1.000
_cell.length_b   1.000
_cell.length_c   1.000
_cell.angle_alpha   90.00
_cell.angle_beta   90.00
_cell.angle_gamma   90.00
#
_symmetry.space_group_name_H-M   'P 1'
#
loop_
_entity.id
_entity.type
_entity.pdbx_description
1 polymer ?
#
loop_
_entity_poly.entity_id
_entity_poly.type
_entity_poly.pdbx_seq_one_letter_code
_entity_poly.pdbx_strand_id
1 'polypeptide(L)'
;MAHRMWFRLVGASGEALRLFAGSVRCADHVNTAAHFRSAVKERFTDSYLAGIADLDLRIYANRVVVDDAKRHGKEQQDLKSSASLECLGGTEDKALIVEVPKEGRPQSTAIQTLTSH
;
A
#
# COMPACT_ATOMS: atom_id res chain seq x y z
N MET A 1 -19.15 1.32 -14.81
CA MET A 1 -19.53 0.61 -13.57
C MET A 1 -18.33 0.63 -12.62
N ALA A 2 -18.52 0.32 -11.33
CA ALA A 2 -17.40 0.18 -10.38
C ALA A 2 -17.35 -1.26 -9.88
N HIS A 3 -16.18 -1.87 -9.86
CA HIS A 3 -15.96 -3.24 -9.39
C HIS A 3 -15.34 -3.25 -8.00
N ARG A 4 -15.60 -4.34 -7.26
CA ARG A 4 -15.01 -4.56 -5.94
C ARG A 4 -13.62 -5.16 -6.11
N MET A 5 -12.62 -4.54 -5.48
CA MET A 5 -11.26 -5.05 -5.43
C MET A 5 -10.88 -5.38 -4.00
N TRP A 6 -10.39 -6.60 -3.79
CA TRP A 6 -9.95 -7.12 -2.51
C TRP A 6 -8.46 -6.87 -2.30
N PHE A 7 -8.09 -6.57 -1.07
CA PHE A 7 -6.70 -6.39 -0.68
C PHE A 7 -6.43 -6.75 0.76
N ARG A 8 -5.17 -6.96 1.09
CA ARG A 8 -4.70 -7.18 2.46
C ARG A 8 -3.62 -6.18 2.80
N LEU A 9 -3.77 -5.55 3.96
CA LEU A 9 -2.82 -4.57 4.47
C LEU A 9 -1.71 -5.30 5.23
N VAL A 10 -0.46 -5.05 4.85
CA VAL A 10 0.73 -5.60 5.49
C VAL A 10 1.69 -4.48 5.89
N GLY A 11 2.51 -4.73 6.90
CA GLY A 11 3.57 -3.81 7.33
C GLY A 11 4.85 -4.05 6.53
N ALA A 12 5.85 -3.21 6.77
CA ALA A 12 7.14 -3.29 6.09
C ALA A 12 7.93 -4.59 6.33
N SER A 13 7.57 -5.41 7.32
CA SER A 13 8.17 -6.75 7.49
C SER A 13 7.36 -7.83 6.78
N GLY A 14 6.28 -7.45 6.09
CA GLY A 14 5.30 -8.34 5.47
C GLY A 14 4.36 -9.01 6.50
N GLU A 15 4.34 -8.51 7.74
CA GLU A 15 3.35 -8.93 8.74
C GLU A 15 1.97 -8.37 8.38
N ALA A 16 0.90 -9.12 8.64
CA ALA A 16 -0.44 -8.63 8.35
C ALA A 16 -0.83 -7.55 9.39
N LEU A 17 -1.07 -6.32 8.94
CA LEU A 17 -1.58 -5.24 9.81
C LEU A 17 -3.06 -5.44 10.15
N ARG A 18 -3.78 -6.20 9.30
CA ARG A 18 -5.13 -6.68 9.56
C ARG A 18 -5.22 -8.18 9.31
N LEU A 19 -5.97 -8.86 10.18
CA LEU A 19 -6.31 -10.27 9.99
C LEU A 19 -7.18 -10.50 8.74
N PHE A 20 -8.09 -9.58 8.45
CA PHE A 20 -9.07 -9.73 7.36
C PHE A 20 -8.69 -8.91 6.13
N ALA A 21 -9.05 -9.42 4.95
CA ALA A 21 -8.94 -8.65 3.71
C ALA A 21 -9.95 -7.49 3.71
N GLY A 22 -9.50 -6.34 3.24
CA GLY A 22 -10.36 -5.20 2.92
C GLY A 22 -10.87 -5.31 1.48
N SER A 23 -11.87 -4.49 1.16
CA SER A 23 -12.22 -4.24 -0.24
C SER A 23 -12.55 -2.77 -0.48
N VAL A 24 -12.17 -2.30 -1.67
CA VAL A 24 -12.47 -0.95 -2.17
C VAL A 24 -13.25 -1.08 -3.48
N ARG A 25 -13.97 -0.02 -3.84
CA ARG A 25 -14.60 0.08 -5.16
C ARG A 25 -13.67 0.86 -6.07
N CYS A 26 -13.29 0.27 -7.20
CA CYS A 26 -12.53 0.95 -8.23
C CYS A 26 -13.41 1.14 -9.46
N ALA A 27 -13.22 2.26 -10.16
CA ALA A 27 -13.90 2.52 -11.41
C ALA A 27 -13.31 1.62 -12.50
N ASP A 28 -14.17 0.99 -13.30
CA ASP A 28 -13.78 0.02 -14.34
C ASP A 28 -12.82 0.64 -15.39
N HIS A 29 -13.00 1.93 -15.68
CA HIS A 29 -12.20 2.71 -16.64
C HIS A 29 -10.90 3.27 -16.05
N VAL A 30 -10.68 3.14 -14.74
CA VAL A 30 -9.49 3.68 -14.04
C VAL A 30 -8.90 2.61 -13.13
N ASN A 31 -8.60 1.45 -13.73
CA ASN A 31 -8.17 0.27 -13.00
C ASN A 31 -6.64 0.16 -12.92
N THR A 32 -5.99 1.25 -12.50
CA THR A 32 -4.54 1.31 -12.36
C THR A 32 -4.10 1.23 -10.90
N ALA A 33 -2.86 0.83 -10.66
CA ALA A 33 -2.27 0.80 -9.32
C ALA A 33 -2.38 2.16 -8.60
N ALA A 34 -2.18 3.28 -9.29
CA ALA A 34 -2.29 4.62 -8.69
C ALA A 34 -3.70 4.92 -8.14
N HIS A 35 -4.72 4.61 -8.93
CA HIS A 35 -6.10 4.83 -8.54
C HIS A 35 -6.49 3.91 -7.36
N PHE A 36 -5.96 2.69 -7.35
CA PHE A 36 -6.10 1.77 -6.24
C PHE A 36 -5.41 2.26 -4.96
N ARG A 37 -4.18 2.81 -5.02
CA ARG A 37 -3.50 3.43 -3.86
C ARG A 37 -4.36 4.51 -3.24
N SER A 38 -4.90 5.39 -4.08
CA SER A 38 -5.76 6.49 -3.65
C SER A 38 -7.04 5.98 -2.97
N ALA A 39 -7.71 4.99 -3.56
CA ALA A 39 -8.92 4.38 -2.99
C ALA A 39 -8.66 3.69 -1.64
N VAL A 40 -7.54 2.99 -1.51
CA VAL A 40 -7.13 2.37 -0.24
C VAL A 40 -6.82 3.45 0.80
N LYS A 41 -6.06 4.48 0.44
CA LYS A 41 -5.75 5.60 1.34
C LYS A 41 -7.00 6.32 1.82
N GLU A 42 -7.93 6.65 0.94
CA GLU A 42 -9.22 7.26 1.30
C GLU A 42 -9.97 6.39 2.33
N ARG A 43 -9.88 5.07 2.19
CA ARG A 43 -10.55 4.14 3.09
C ARG A 43 -9.91 4.05 4.49
N PHE A 44 -8.62 4.37 4.63
CA PHE A 44 -7.89 4.34 5.92
C PHE A 44 -7.30 5.70 6.31
N THR A 45 -7.87 6.80 5.80
CA THR A 45 -7.36 8.17 6.04
C THR A 45 -7.28 8.49 7.53
N ASP A 46 -8.24 8.01 8.33
CA ASP A 46 -8.31 8.19 9.79
C ASP A 46 -7.68 7.04 10.59
N SER A 47 -6.83 6.19 9.99
CA SER A 47 -6.34 4.97 10.65
C SER A 47 -4.87 4.70 10.32
N TYR A 48 -4.53 3.46 9.96
CA TYR A 48 -3.16 2.99 9.74
C TYR A 48 -2.40 3.71 8.61
N LEU A 49 -3.10 4.46 7.77
CA LEU A 49 -2.51 5.24 6.67
C LEU A 49 -2.50 6.75 6.96
N ALA A 50 -2.90 7.16 8.17
CA ALA A 50 -2.81 8.56 8.57
C ALA A 50 -1.34 9.00 8.53
N GLY A 51 -1.07 10.10 7.82
CA GLY A 51 0.30 10.63 7.64
C GLY A 51 1.13 9.95 6.55
N ILE A 52 0.61 8.93 5.86
CA ILE A 52 1.33 8.23 4.79
C ILE A 52 0.82 8.70 3.42
N ALA A 53 1.73 9.05 2.51
CA ALA A 53 1.34 9.39 1.15
C ALA A 53 0.87 8.13 0.40
N ASP A 54 -0.10 8.27 -0.48
CA ASP A 54 -0.57 7.18 -1.35
C ASP A 54 0.57 6.63 -2.22
N LEU A 55 1.48 7.50 -2.66
CA LEU A 55 2.70 7.15 -3.39
C LEU A 55 3.67 6.26 -2.60
N ASP A 56 3.72 6.43 -1.28
CA ASP A 56 4.58 5.63 -0.39
C ASP A 56 4.02 4.21 -0.18
N LEU A 57 2.74 3.99 -0.49
CA LEU A 57 2.15 2.65 -0.43
C LEU A 57 2.68 1.78 -1.56
N ARG A 58 3.22 0.62 -1.20
CA ARG A 58 3.65 -0.39 -2.17
C ARG A 58 2.51 -1.36 -2.43
N ILE A 59 2.27 -1.67 -3.70
CA ILE A 59 1.23 -2.63 -4.11
C ILE A 59 1.90 -3.82 -4.78
N TYR A 60 1.58 -5.01 -4.29
CA TYR A 60 1.98 -6.25 -4.91
C TYR A 60 0.76 -7.02 -5.40
N ALA A 61 0.91 -7.77 -6.49
CA ALA A 61 -0.20 -8.49 -7.11
C ALA A 61 -0.80 -9.57 -6.19
N ASN A 62 0.00 -10.20 -5.33
CA ASN A 62 -0.44 -11.21 -4.37
C ASN A 62 0.62 -11.47 -3.28
N ARG A 63 0.32 -12.36 -2.33
CA ARG A 63 1.24 -12.74 -1.23
C ARG A 63 2.53 -13.41 -1.72
N VAL A 64 2.48 -14.20 -2.79
CA VAL A 64 3.65 -14.90 -3.35
C VAL A 64 4.69 -13.89 -3.84
N VAL A 65 4.23 -12.84 -4.51
CA VAL A 65 5.05 -11.70 -4.95
C VAL A 65 5.72 -11.02 -3.75
N VAL A 66 5.02 -10.87 -2.61
CA VAL A 66 5.63 -10.31 -1.39
C VAL A 66 6.72 -11.23 -0.80
N ASP A 67 6.52 -12.54 -0.83
CA ASP A 67 7.54 -13.49 -0.33
C ASP A 67 8.78 -13.51 -1.24
N ASP A 68 8.57 -13.44 -2.56
CA ASP A 68 9.63 -13.36 -3.54
C ASP A 68 10.40 -12.02 -3.46
N ALA A 69 9.67 -10.91 -3.29
CA ALA A 69 10.21 -9.59 -3.04
C ALA A 69 11.12 -9.51 -1.80
N LYS A 70 10.86 -10.32 -0.77
CA LYS A 70 11.77 -10.43 0.39
C LYS A 70 13.11 -11.08 0.04
N ARG A 71 13.14 -11.94 -0.97
CA ARG A 71 14.34 -12.67 -1.41
C ARG A 71 15.11 -11.92 -2.50
N HIS A 72 14.40 -11.25 -3.41
CA HIS A 72 14.97 -10.64 -4.61
C HIS A 72 14.99 -9.10 -4.60
N GLY A 73 14.31 -8.45 -3.66
CA GLY A 73 14.25 -7.01 -3.53
C GLY A 73 12.85 -6.44 -3.82
N LYS A 74 12.35 -5.63 -2.89
CA LYS A 74 10.96 -5.15 -2.87
C LYS A 74 10.61 -4.17 -3.99
N GLU A 75 11.54 -3.34 -4.38
CA GLU A 75 11.35 -2.34 -5.44
C GLU A 75 11.06 -2.95 -6.82
N GLN A 76 11.56 -4.14 -7.10
CA GLN A 76 11.39 -4.77 -8.41
C GLN A 76 9.99 -5.35 -8.61
N GLN A 77 9.24 -5.57 -7.52
CA GLN A 77 7.94 -6.24 -7.53
C GLN A 77 6.77 -5.33 -7.17
N ASP A 78 7.05 -4.08 -6.84
CA ASP A 78 6.02 -3.06 -6.69
C ASP A 78 5.34 -2.79 -8.04
N LEU A 79 4.01 -2.81 -8.04
CA LEU A 79 3.22 -2.44 -9.21
C LEU A 79 3.32 -0.94 -9.42
N LYS A 80 3.96 -0.57 -10.55
CA LYS A 80 4.04 0.82 -11.03
C LYS A 80 2.66 1.45 -11.09
N SER A 81 2.59 2.76 -10.87
CA SER A 81 1.37 3.57 -10.91
C SER A 81 0.45 3.31 -12.11
N SER A 82 1.03 3.09 -13.30
CA SER A 82 0.31 2.84 -14.55
C SER A 82 -0.03 1.36 -14.81
N ALA A 83 0.36 0.45 -13.91
CA ALA A 83 0.10 -0.98 -14.08
C ALA A 83 -1.41 -1.24 -13.96
N SER A 84 -1.95 -1.98 -14.94
CA SER A 84 -3.35 -2.39 -14.96
C SER A 84 -3.61 -3.48 -13.92
N LEU A 85 -4.74 -3.36 -13.23
CA LEU A 85 -5.22 -4.30 -12.22
C LEU A 85 -6.43 -5.13 -12.71
N GLU A 86 -6.70 -5.15 -14.02
CA GLU A 86 -7.90 -5.79 -14.63
C GLU A 86 -8.08 -7.27 -14.30
N CYS A 87 -7.01 -7.98 -13.93
CA CYS A 87 -7.08 -9.39 -13.52
C CYS A 87 -6.71 -9.63 -12.04
N LEU A 88 -6.57 -8.57 -11.24
CA LEU A 88 -6.10 -8.66 -9.85
C LEU A 88 -7.20 -8.22 -8.88
N GLY A 89 -7.22 -8.77 -7.67
CA GLY A 89 -8.14 -8.32 -6.62
C GLY A 89 -9.62 -8.69 -6.82
N GLY A 90 -9.98 -9.51 -7.82
CA GLY A 90 -11.38 -9.88 -8.05
C GLY A 90 -12.00 -10.74 -6.93
N THR A 91 -11.17 -11.44 -6.16
CA THR A 91 -11.58 -12.30 -5.05
C THR A 91 -10.65 -12.15 -3.86
N GLU A 92 -11.06 -12.62 -2.68
CA GLU A 92 -10.23 -12.59 -1.48
C GLU A 92 -8.93 -13.41 -1.63
N ASP A 93 -8.97 -14.53 -2.37
CA ASP A 93 -7.79 -15.36 -2.65
C ASP A 93 -6.79 -14.66 -3.58
N LYS A 94 -7.30 -13.82 -4.50
CA LYS A 94 -6.52 -12.97 -5.40
C LYS A 94 -6.37 -11.55 -4.88
N ALA A 95 -6.50 -11.35 -3.57
CA ALA A 95 -6.37 -10.04 -2.95
C ALA A 95 -4.99 -9.45 -3.20
N LEU A 96 -4.96 -8.18 -3.60
CA LEU A 96 -3.72 -7.42 -3.72
C LEU A 96 -3.10 -7.22 -2.34
N ILE A 97 -1.78 -7.10 -2.27
CA ILE A 97 -1.11 -6.80 -1.02
C ILE A 97 -0.70 -5.34 -1.03
N VAL A 98 -1.18 -4.59 -0.04
CA VAL A 98 -0.77 -3.21 0.19
C VAL A 98 0.19 -3.21 1.35
N GLU A 99 1.46 -2.97 1.06
CA GLU A 99 2.50 -2.81 2.07
C GLU A 99 2.60 -1.35 2.48
N VAL A 100 2.46 -1.15 3.79
CA VAL A 100 2.64 0.14 4.44
C VAL A 100 4.11 0.23 4.84
N PRO A 101 4.88 1.20 4.29
CA PRO A 101 6.24 1.40 4.74
C PRO A 101 6.20 1.81 6.22
N LYS A 102 7.16 1.28 6.99
CA LYS A 102 7.35 1.68 8.38
C LYS A 102 7.75 3.14 8.32
N GLU A 103 6.90 4.04 8.82
CA GLU A 103 7.16 5.47 8.87
C GLU A 103 8.65 5.71 9.18
N GLY A 104 9.34 6.38 8.28
CA GLY A 104 10.71 6.81 8.49
C GLY A 104 10.74 7.95 9.49
N ARG A 105 10.35 7.69 10.76
CA ARG A 105 10.26 8.64 11.87
C ARG A 105 9.28 9.80 11.59
N PRO A 106 8.53 10.29 12.58
CA PRO A 106 8.22 11.70 12.57
C PRO A 106 9.56 12.42 12.46
N GLN A 107 9.71 13.31 11.49
CA GLN A 107 10.76 14.32 11.51
C GLN A 107 10.49 15.17 12.76
N SER A 108 10.95 14.68 13.91
CA SER A 108 11.31 15.51 15.04
C SER A 108 12.45 16.37 14.51
N THR A 109 12.07 17.50 13.92
CA THR A 109 12.94 18.66 13.79
C THR A 109 13.27 19.05 15.23
N ALA A 110 14.22 18.33 15.82
CA ALA A 110 15.03 18.84 16.89
C ALA A 110 15.73 20.06 16.29
N ILE A 111 15.09 21.22 16.41
CA ILE A 111 15.79 22.49 16.47
C ILE A 111 16.75 22.34 17.64
N GLN A 112 17.97 21.88 17.33
CA GLN A 112 19.10 21.96 18.24
C GLN A 112 19.25 23.43 18.59
N THR A 113 18.94 23.72 19.85
CA THR A 113 19.28 24.94 20.56
C THR A 113 20.78 25.14 20.40
N LEU A 114 21.20 25.97 19.45
CA LEU A 114 22.58 26.42 19.37
C LEU A 114 22.73 27.63 20.30
N THR A 115 22.89 27.36 21.59
CA THR A 115 23.41 28.33 22.55
C THR A 115 24.94 28.19 22.56
N SER A 116 25.63 29.17 21.97
CA SER A 116 27.06 29.50 22.16
C SER A 116 27.31 30.75 21.32
N HIS A 117 27.91 31.84 21.79
CA HIS A 117 28.67 32.12 23.01
C HIS A 117 28.70 33.65 23.21
#